data_AF-A0A0M3D620-F1
#
_entry.id   AF-A0A0M3D620-F1
#
_cell.length_a   1.000
_cell.length_b   1.000
_cell.length_c   1.000
_cell.angle_alpha   90.00
_cell.angle_beta   90.00
_cell.angle_gamma   90.00
#
_symmetry.space_group_name_H-M   'P 1'
#
loop_
_entity.id
_entity.type
_entity.pdbx_description
1 polymer ?
#
loop_
_entity_poly.entity_id
_entity_poly.type
_entity_poly.pdbx_seq_one_letter_code
_entity_poly.pdbx_strand_id
1 'polypeptide(L)'
;MGAVAGSTAAAADDTAAEPKLAVYVEVNSNDLANVADYTLADSGRPAVDLAMIFAANINYDGEKAYLHFNERVTETLQDAQNQIRPLQARGTKVLLSVLGNHQGAGFANFTSFAAADAFAAQLADAVTTYGLDGIDFDDEWTNYGANGTPQPNAQSFGWLASALRDRLGPDKIITLYAIGETYTVTDFTRFDAAAVIDHAWNPYYPSYNAPTVPGLEDRARLGAAAIDLSNVSSATAADYAQRTVSDGYGVYVAYNLTATDQSGLLSGITQALKGEATEYRAAP
;
A
#
# COMPACT_ATOMS: atom_id res chain seq x y z
N MET A 1 44.35 -22.98 -38.96
CA MET A 1 43.42 -21.83 -38.86
C MET A 1 42.17 -22.34 -38.18
N GLY A 2 41.95 -21.91 -36.93
CA GLY A 2 40.87 -22.38 -36.09
C GLY A 2 39.56 -21.65 -36.40
N ALA A 3 38.45 -22.37 -36.31
CA ALA A 3 37.11 -21.79 -36.24
C ALA A 3 36.52 -22.21 -34.89
N VAL A 4 36.44 -21.24 -33.98
CA VAL A 4 35.75 -21.38 -32.69
C VAL A 4 34.28 -21.13 -32.97
N ALA A 5 33.45 -22.17 -32.75
CA ALA A 5 32.00 -22.02 -32.77
C ALA A 5 31.58 -21.30 -31.49
N GLY A 6 31.33 -19.99 -31.58
CA GLY A 6 30.69 -19.22 -30.54
C GLY A 6 29.20 -19.54 -30.50
N SER A 7 28.79 -20.32 -29.50
CA SER A 7 27.39 -20.41 -29.07
C SER A 7 26.98 -19.04 -28.55
N THR A 8 26.20 -18.28 -29.32
CA THR A 8 25.48 -17.12 -28.80
C THR A 8 24.35 -17.64 -27.92
N ALA A 9 24.61 -17.76 -26.62
CA ALA A 9 23.55 -17.79 -25.64
C ALA A 9 22.78 -16.47 -25.78
N ALA A 10 21.54 -16.56 -26.24
CA ALA A 10 20.62 -15.45 -26.21
C ALA A 10 20.53 -14.98 -24.75
N ALA A 11 20.87 -13.73 -24.50
CA ALA A 11 20.50 -13.07 -23.27
C ALA A 11 18.98 -13.15 -23.16
N ALA A 12 18.49 -13.90 -22.16
CA ALA A 12 17.10 -13.85 -21.75
C ALA A 12 16.86 -12.44 -21.22
N ASP A 13 16.27 -11.60 -22.06
CA ASP A 13 15.64 -10.36 -21.67
C ASP A 13 14.31 -10.75 -21.01
N ASP A 14 14.37 -11.07 -19.71
CA ASP A 14 13.21 -11.43 -18.89
C ASP A 14 13.44 -10.96 -17.45
N THR A 15 13.66 -9.65 -17.26
CA THR A 15 13.55 -9.05 -15.93
C THR A 15 12.10 -8.67 -15.69
N ALA A 16 11.26 -9.66 -15.38
CA ALA A 16 10.06 -9.37 -14.61
C ALA A 16 10.50 -8.58 -13.36
N ALA A 17 9.93 -7.40 -13.15
CA ALA A 17 10.32 -6.57 -12.01
C ALA A 17 10.11 -7.34 -10.69
N GLU A 18 11.09 -7.24 -9.78
CA GLU A 18 11.00 -7.85 -8.44
C GLU A 18 9.68 -7.45 -7.76
N PRO A 19 8.87 -8.39 -7.24
CA PRO A 19 7.64 -8.03 -6.52
C PRO A 19 7.95 -7.14 -5.32
N LYS A 20 7.13 -6.11 -5.13
CA LYS A 20 7.23 -5.16 -4.04
C LYS A 20 6.77 -5.79 -2.73
N LEU A 21 7.54 -5.62 -1.67
CA LEU A 21 7.09 -5.87 -0.30
C LEU A 21 6.44 -4.60 0.27
N ALA A 22 5.13 -4.67 0.49
CA ALA A 22 4.32 -3.61 1.09
C ALA A 22 4.05 -3.94 2.57
N VAL A 23 4.45 -3.06 3.48
CA VAL A 23 4.35 -3.26 4.93
C VAL A 23 3.50 -2.17 5.59
N TYR A 24 2.47 -2.57 6.32
CA TYR A 24 1.69 -1.69 7.18
C TYR A 24 2.30 -1.63 8.59
N VAL A 25 2.42 -0.42 9.14
CA VAL A 25 2.81 -0.16 10.52
C VAL A 25 1.67 0.49 11.27
N GLU A 26 1.16 -0.16 12.31
CA GLU A 26 0.16 0.41 13.21
C GLU A 26 0.81 1.45 14.12
N VAL A 27 0.80 2.72 13.69
CA VAL A 27 1.58 3.79 14.33
C VAL A 27 1.08 4.18 15.72
N ASN A 28 -0.11 3.71 16.07
CA ASN A 28 -0.63 3.82 17.43
C ASN A 28 0.24 3.08 18.46
N SER A 29 0.94 2.02 18.03
CA SER A 29 1.72 1.14 18.92
C SER A 29 3.19 0.99 18.51
N ASN A 30 3.57 1.45 17.33
CA ASN A 30 4.92 1.29 16.78
C ASN A 30 5.37 2.56 16.04
N ASP A 31 6.68 2.74 15.91
CA ASP A 31 7.24 3.84 15.09
C ASP A 31 7.41 3.38 13.64
N LEU A 32 7.11 4.27 12.68
CA LEU A 32 7.31 3.97 11.25
C LEU A 32 8.80 3.74 10.94
N ALA A 33 9.68 4.45 11.66
CA ALA A 33 11.13 4.36 11.54
C ALA A 33 11.67 2.92 11.64
N ASN A 34 11.00 2.02 12.36
CA ASN A 34 11.41 0.62 12.51
C ASN A 34 11.58 -0.10 11.16
N VAL A 35 10.86 0.32 10.11
CA VAL A 35 11.02 -0.24 8.75
C VAL A 35 12.44 -0.03 8.23
N ALA A 36 13.08 1.10 8.57
CA ALA A 36 14.43 1.40 8.12
C ALA A 36 15.49 0.47 8.71
N ASP A 37 15.17 -0.33 9.73
CA ASP A 37 16.13 -1.26 10.33
C ASP A 37 16.29 -2.55 9.50
N TYR A 38 15.41 -2.78 8.50
CA TYR A 38 15.38 -4.01 7.72
C TYR A 38 16.02 -3.83 6.35
N THR A 39 17.11 -4.56 6.10
CA THR A 39 17.97 -4.40 4.91
C THR A 39 18.26 -5.75 4.28
N LEU A 40 18.44 -5.81 2.97
CA LEU A 40 18.89 -7.04 2.31
C LEU A 40 20.37 -7.28 2.64
N ALA A 41 20.69 -8.51 3.05
CA ALA A 41 21.98 -8.84 3.67
C ALA A 41 23.19 -8.58 2.76
N ASP A 42 23.06 -8.83 1.45
CA ASP A 42 24.18 -8.75 0.52
C ASP A 42 24.28 -7.37 -0.13
N SER A 43 23.15 -6.79 -0.55
CA SER A 43 23.10 -5.52 -1.28
C SER A 43 22.96 -4.29 -0.38
N GLY A 44 22.50 -4.45 0.87
CA GLY A 44 22.21 -3.35 1.79
C GLY A 44 21.01 -2.47 1.38
N ARG A 45 20.30 -2.83 0.30
CA ARG A 45 19.05 -2.20 -0.14
C ARG A 45 17.97 -2.35 0.94
N PRO A 46 16.96 -1.48 0.98
CA PRO A 46 15.84 -1.68 1.89
C PRO A 46 15.13 -3.01 1.60
N ALA A 47 14.78 -3.74 2.66
CA ALA A 47 13.98 -4.97 2.54
C ALA A 47 12.54 -4.64 2.12
N VAL A 48 12.00 -3.51 2.58
CA VAL A 48 10.63 -3.04 2.34
C VAL A 48 10.59 -1.98 1.24
N ASP A 49 9.69 -2.13 0.27
CA ASP A 49 9.55 -1.20 -0.85
C ASP A 49 8.49 -0.13 -0.59
N LEU A 50 7.36 -0.51 0.02
CA LEU A 50 6.27 0.38 0.40
C LEU A 50 6.00 0.26 1.90
N ALA A 51 5.97 1.38 2.62
CA ALA A 51 5.62 1.44 4.03
C ALA A 51 4.37 2.30 4.22
N MET A 52 3.35 1.77 4.90
CA MET A 52 2.09 2.45 5.13
C MET A 52 1.99 2.91 6.58
N ILE A 53 1.75 4.21 6.77
CA ILE A 53 1.34 4.80 8.04
C ILE A 53 -0.12 4.40 8.28
N PHE A 54 -0.37 3.47 9.19
CA PHE A 54 -1.70 2.95 9.47
C PHE A 54 -2.24 3.49 10.81
N ALA A 55 -3.28 4.34 10.82
CA ALA A 55 -3.92 5.00 9.67
C ALA A 55 -4.52 6.36 10.04
N ALA A 56 -4.60 7.27 9.06
CA ALA A 56 -5.48 8.43 9.10
C ALA A 56 -6.94 8.01 8.90
N ASN A 57 -7.86 8.96 9.07
CA ASN A 57 -9.29 8.69 8.98
C ASN A 57 -10.04 9.64 8.05
N ILE A 58 -11.10 9.12 7.42
CA ILE A 58 -12.19 9.94 6.89
C ILE A 58 -13.28 10.11 7.97
N ASN A 59 -13.48 11.35 8.42
CA ASN A 59 -14.48 11.71 9.41
C ASN A 59 -15.60 12.55 8.77
N TYR A 60 -16.67 12.83 9.52
CA TYR A 60 -17.84 13.61 9.11
C TYR A 60 -18.18 14.69 10.14
N ASP A 61 -18.29 15.95 9.70
CA ASP A 61 -18.59 17.09 10.58
C ASP A 61 -20.10 17.40 10.71
N GLY A 62 -20.95 16.61 10.05
CA GLY A 62 -22.40 16.85 9.94
C GLY A 62 -22.82 17.40 8.58
N GLU A 63 -21.88 17.93 7.80
CA GLU A 63 -22.12 18.49 6.45
C GLU A 63 -21.22 17.86 5.39
N LYS A 64 -19.94 17.62 5.69
CA LYS A 64 -18.94 17.14 4.74
C LYS A 64 -17.93 16.18 5.38
N ALA A 65 -17.32 15.37 4.53
CA ALA A 65 -16.19 14.54 4.92
C ALA A 65 -14.92 15.38 5.10
N TYR A 66 -14.10 15.02 6.09
CA TYR A 66 -12.81 15.67 6.33
C TYR A 66 -11.74 14.67 6.76
N LEU A 67 -10.49 14.96 6.38
CA LEU A 67 -9.33 14.14 6.72
C LEU A 67 -8.96 14.41 8.17
N HIS A 68 -8.86 13.34 8.96
CA HIS A 68 -8.55 13.40 10.37
C HIS A 68 -7.30 12.57 10.69
N PHE A 69 -6.42 13.13 11.52
CA PHE A 69 -5.29 12.42 12.10
C PHE A 69 -5.52 12.28 13.59
N ASN A 70 -5.41 11.06 14.12
CA ASN A 70 -5.32 10.88 15.56
C ASN A 70 -3.95 11.41 16.08
N GLU A 71 -3.76 11.38 17.40
CA GLU A 71 -2.53 11.90 18.04
C GLU A 71 -1.26 11.22 17.49
N ARG A 72 -1.23 9.89 17.41
CA ARG A 72 -0.06 9.12 16.98
C ARG A 72 0.28 9.27 15.50
N VAL A 73 -0.73 9.37 14.63
CA VAL A 73 -0.54 9.72 13.22
C VAL A 73 -0.03 11.16 13.09
N THR A 74 -0.58 12.08 13.88
CA THR A 74 -0.11 13.48 13.91
C THR A 74 1.36 13.56 14.32
N GLU A 75 1.76 12.87 15.39
CA GLU A 75 3.14 12.80 15.86
C GLU A 75 4.07 12.25 14.78
N THR A 76 3.68 11.14 14.13
CA THR A 76 4.47 10.52 13.06
C THR A 76 4.67 11.46 11.87
N LEU A 77 3.60 12.13 11.44
CA LEU A 77 3.64 13.07 10.30
C LEU A 77 4.41 14.35 10.64
N GLN A 78 4.24 14.90 11.84
CA GLN A 78 4.99 16.10 12.29
C GLN A 78 6.49 15.81 12.48
N ASP A 79 6.83 14.59 12.90
CA ASP A 79 8.22 14.12 13.02
C ASP A 79 8.74 13.43 11.74
N ALA A 80 8.31 13.89 10.56
CA ALA A 80 8.69 13.30 9.28
C ALA A 80 10.21 13.14 9.08
N GLN A 81 11.03 14.03 9.66
CA GLN A 81 12.50 13.95 9.54
C GLN A 81 13.09 12.69 10.16
N ASN A 82 12.49 12.18 11.24
CA ASN A 82 12.97 10.96 11.90
C ASN A 82 12.11 9.74 11.55
N GLN A 83 10.81 9.94 11.29
CA GLN A 83 9.89 8.83 11.02
C GLN A 83 9.78 8.42 9.56
N ILE A 84 9.99 9.36 8.61
CA ILE A 84 9.67 9.15 7.18
C ILE A 84 10.92 9.29 6.31
N ARG A 85 11.71 10.35 6.49
CA ARG A 85 12.88 10.65 5.65
C ARG A 85 13.94 9.54 5.66
N PRO A 86 14.22 8.83 6.77
CA PRO A 86 15.19 7.74 6.75
C PRO A 86 14.77 6.58 5.82
N LEU A 87 13.49 6.27 5.75
CA LEU A 87 12.95 5.26 4.83
C LEU A 87 13.12 5.73 3.37
N GLN A 88 12.67 6.95 3.08
CA GLN A 88 12.72 7.53 1.74
C GLN A 88 14.14 7.70 1.20
N ALA A 89 15.09 8.11 2.05
CA ALA A 89 16.50 8.26 1.67
C ALA A 89 17.14 6.93 1.24
N ARG A 90 16.59 5.81 1.70
CA ARG A 90 17.02 4.45 1.35
C ARG A 90 16.25 3.85 0.18
N GLY A 91 15.20 4.51 -0.29
CA GLY A 91 14.40 4.10 -1.44
C GLY A 91 13.04 3.46 -1.09
N THR A 92 12.70 3.30 0.19
CA THR A 92 11.36 2.86 0.60
C THR A 92 10.36 4.01 0.42
N LYS A 93 9.26 3.75 -0.27
CA LYS A 93 8.17 4.71 -0.47
C LYS A 93 7.24 4.70 0.73
N VAL A 94 6.81 5.87 1.18
CA VAL A 94 5.94 6.02 2.35
C VAL A 94 4.58 6.54 1.95
N LEU A 95 3.54 5.75 2.23
CA LEU A 95 2.14 6.08 1.95
C LEU A 95 1.39 6.34 3.26
N LEU A 96 0.38 7.20 3.19
CA LEU A 96 -0.60 7.33 4.27
C LEU A 96 -1.82 6.49 3.95
N SER A 97 -2.11 5.50 4.79
CA SER A 97 -3.36 4.76 4.71
C SER A 97 -4.49 5.55 5.36
N VAL A 98 -5.66 5.54 4.73
CA VAL A 98 -6.85 6.26 5.18
C VAL A 98 -7.99 5.27 5.36
N LEU A 99 -8.58 5.28 6.55
CA LEU A 99 -9.58 4.33 7.03
C LEU A 99 -10.90 5.03 7.39
N GLY A 100 -12.02 4.33 7.31
CA GLY A 100 -13.27 4.80 7.93
C GLY A 100 -13.14 4.98 9.45
N ASN A 101 -14.06 5.74 10.05
CA ASN A 101 -14.04 6.01 11.51
C ASN A 101 -15.44 6.08 12.13
N HIS A 102 -16.31 5.17 11.70
CA HIS A 102 -17.65 4.93 12.23
C HIS A 102 -18.64 6.09 12.10
N GLN A 103 -18.28 7.13 11.35
CA GLN A 103 -19.05 8.38 11.23
C GLN A 103 -19.94 8.45 9.97
N GLY A 104 -19.92 7.40 9.15
CA GLY A 104 -20.79 7.24 7.99
C GLY A 104 -20.26 7.85 6.69
N ALA A 105 -19.38 8.84 6.73
CA ALA A 105 -18.69 9.33 5.54
C ALA A 105 -17.54 8.38 5.16
N GLY A 106 -17.51 7.92 3.91
CA GLY A 106 -16.49 7.02 3.38
C GLY A 106 -16.24 7.24 1.90
N PHE A 107 -15.29 6.50 1.34
CA PHE A 107 -14.86 6.72 -0.04
C PHE A 107 -15.93 6.31 -1.06
N ALA A 108 -16.90 5.48 -0.67
CA ALA A 108 -17.96 5.00 -1.54
C ALA A 108 -19.27 5.82 -1.48
N ASN A 109 -19.41 6.87 -0.66
CA ASN A 109 -20.69 7.59 -0.50
C ASN A 109 -20.71 9.12 -0.74
N PHE A 110 -19.69 9.69 -1.40
CA PHE A 110 -19.79 11.05 -1.93
C PHE A 110 -20.94 11.17 -2.93
N THR A 111 -21.72 12.25 -2.85
CA THR A 111 -22.92 12.47 -3.68
C THR A 111 -22.67 13.34 -4.91
N SER A 112 -21.46 13.87 -5.06
CA SER A 112 -21.04 14.63 -6.23
C SER A 112 -19.53 14.60 -6.39
N PHE A 113 -19.06 14.84 -7.62
CA PHE A 113 -17.64 15.01 -7.90
C PHE A 113 -17.01 16.13 -7.06
N ALA A 114 -17.71 17.26 -6.88
CA ALA A 114 -17.20 18.38 -6.09
C ALA A 114 -16.94 18.01 -4.61
N ALA A 115 -17.79 17.16 -4.01
CA ALA A 115 -17.59 16.69 -2.64
C ALA A 115 -16.39 15.73 -2.55
N ALA A 116 -16.26 14.81 -3.52
CA ALA A 116 -15.13 13.90 -3.61
C ALA A 116 -13.81 14.67 -3.85
N ASP A 117 -13.80 15.65 -4.74
CA ASP A 117 -12.65 16.51 -5.06
C ASP A 117 -12.21 17.36 -3.86
N ALA A 118 -13.16 17.86 -3.05
CA ALA A 118 -12.84 18.57 -1.82
C ALA A 118 -12.12 17.69 -0.77
N PHE A 119 -12.42 16.38 -0.74
CA PHE A 119 -11.67 15.44 0.09
C PHE A 119 -10.34 15.04 -0.55
N ALA A 120 -10.31 14.85 -1.88
CA ALA A 120 -9.07 14.63 -2.64
C ALA A 120 -8.04 15.76 -2.42
N ALA A 121 -8.51 17.02 -2.33
CA ALA A 121 -7.68 18.17 -2.00
C ALA A 121 -6.98 18.00 -0.64
N GLN A 122 -7.72 17.58 0.39
CA GLN A 122 -7.16 17.36 1.74
C GLN A 122 -6.10 16.25 1.76
N LEU A 123 -6.34 15.16 1.02
CA LEU A 123 -5.37 14.08 0.84
C LEU A 123 -4.09 14.58 0.14
N ALA A 124 -4.24 15.33 -0.96
CA ALA A 124 -3.12 15.89 -1.70
C ALA A 124 -2.31 16.92 -0.89
N ASP A 125 -3.00 17.73 -0.08
CA ASP A 125 -2.38 18.68 0.84
C ASP A 125 -1.56 17.95 1.91
N ALA A 126 -2.07 16.84 2.46
CA ALA A 126 -1.32 16.02 3.41
C ALA A 126 -0.06 15.41 2.76
N VAL A 127 -0.19 14.82 1.56
CA VAL A 127 0.95 14.28 0.80
C VAL A 127 2.01 15.35 0.56
N THR A 128 1.60 16.55 0.16
CA THR A 128 2.51 17.67 -0.11
C THR A 128 3.16 18.19 1.17
N THR A 129 2.37 18.40 2.22
CA THR A 129 2.82 18.97 3.51
C THR A 129 3.87 18.10 4.18
N TYR A 130 3.64 16.79 4.22
CA TYR A 130 4.53 15.84 4.90
C TYR A 130 5.55 15.19 3.96
N GLY A 131 5.48 15.47 2.66
CA GLY A 131 6.37 14.91 1.64
C GLY A 131 6.23 13.40 1.51
N LEU A 132 5.00 12.90 1.49
CA LEU A 132 4.69 11.48 1.32
C LEU A 132 4.82 11.06 -0.14
N ASP A 133 4.91 9.76 -0.38
CA ASP A 133 4.95 9.18 -1.72
C ASP A 133 3.55 8.82 -2.25
N GLY A 134 2.51 8.78 -1.41
CA GLY A 134 1.18 8.40 -1.86
C GLY A 134 0.12 8.24 -0.78
N ILE A 135 -1.04 7.74 -1.21
CA ILE A 135 -2.22 7.43 -0.40
C ILE A 135 -2.61 5.96 -0.62
N ASP A 136 -2.99 5.30 0.47
CA ASP A 136 -3.63 3.99 0.46
C ASP A 136 -5.07 4.11 0.96
N PHE A 137 -6.01 3.48 0.25
CA PHE A 137 -7.43 3.48 0.62
C PHE A 137 -7.84 2.15 1.25
N ASP A 138 -8.31 2.21 2.48
CA ASP A 138 -8.83 1.07 3.24
C ASP A 138 -10.26 1.36 3.73
N ASP A 139 -11.26 0.77 3.07
CA ASP A 139 -12.67 1.02 3.39
C ASP A 139 -13.23 0.03 4.41
N GLU A 140 -12.59 -0.01 5.58
CA GLU A 140 -13.16 -0.63 6.77
C GLU A 140 -13.67 0.44 7.74
N TRP A 141 -14.58 0.03 8.62
CA TRP A 141 -15.06 0.83 9.75
C TRP A 141 -15.85 2.09 9.42
N THR A 142 -16.22 2.33 8.16
CA THR A 142 -16.96 3.54 7.76
C THR A 142 -18.33 3.69 8.43
N ASN A 143 -19.07 2.59 8.62
CA ASN A 143 -20.48 2.57 9.06
C ASN A 143 -21.41 3.42 8.20
N TYR A 144 -21.43 3.15 6.88
CA TYR A 144 -22.26 3.88 5.91
C TYR A 144 -23.73 4.03 6.37
N GLY A 145 -24.25 5.26 6.31
CA GLY A 145 -25.59 5.62 6.82
C GLY A 145 -25.59 6.20 8.23
N ALA A 146 -24.53 6.03 9.01
CA ALA A 146 -24.38 6.71 10.29
C ALA A 146 -24.44 8.23 10.10
N ASN A 147 -24.94 8.94 11.11
CA ASN A 147 -25.11 10.41 11.09
C ASN A 147 -25.96 10.94 9.92
N GLY A 148 -26.82 10.10 9.32
CA GLY A 148 -27.66 10.48 8.18
C GLY A 148 -26.90 10.61 6.86
N THR A 149 -25.69 10.08 6.79
CA THR A 149 -24.91 10.06 5.55
C THR A 149 -25.57 9.17 4.47
N PRO A 150 -25.32 9.44 3.19
CA PRO A 150 -25.81 8.59 2.10
C PRO A 150 -25.26 7.16 2.18
N GLN A 151 -25.98 6.21 1.60
CA GLN A 151 -25.46 4.87 1.35
C GLN A 151 -24.43 4.88 0.19
N PRO A 152 -23.57 3.85 0.09
CA PRO A 152 -22.60 3.74 -0.98
C PRO A 152 -23.22 3.81 -2.38
N ASN A 153 -22.49 4.37 -3.33
CA ASN A 153 -22.87 4.48 -4.72
C ASN A 153 -21.71 4.16 -5.65
N ALA A 154 -22.04 3.82 -6.89
CA ALA A 154 -21.10 3.26 -7.87
C ALA A 154 -20.05 4.26 -8.39
N GLN A 155 -20.25 5.57 -8.18
CA GLN A 155 -19.42 6.63 -8.78
C GLN A 155 -18.45 7.26 -7.79
N SER A 156 -18.78 7.25 -6.50
CA SER A 156 -18.09 7.99 -5.44
C SER A 156 -16.57 7.79 -5.45
N PHE A 157 -16.11 6.53 -5.40
CA PHE A 157 -14.68 6.26 -5.36
C PHE A 157 -13.99 6.63 -6.68
N GLY A 158 -14.64 6.40 -7.82
CA GLY A 158 -14.12 6.81 -9.13
C GLY A 158 -13.90 8.32 -9.22
N TRP A 159 -14.83 9.12 -8.67
CA TRP A 159 -14.64 10.58 -8.56
C TRP A 159 -13.47 10.93 -7.65
N LEU A 160 -13.37 10.32 -6.48
CA LEU A 160 -12.31 10.58 -5.51
C LEU A 160 -10.93 10.22 -6.07
N ALA A 161 -10.78 9.00 -6.60
CA ALA A 161 -9.51 8.48 -7.12
C ALA A 161 -9.02 9.29 -8.34
N SER A 162 -9.93 9.65 -9.25
CA SER A 162 -9.59 10.48 -10.41
C SER A 162 -9.16 11.90 -9.98
N ALA A 163 -9.92 12.53 -9.08
CA ALA A 163 -9.58 13.85 -8.56
C ALA A 163 -8.24 13.84 -7.79
N LEU A 164 -7.98 12.78 -7.02
CA LEU A 164 -6.71 12.64 -6.32
C LEU A 164 -5.54 12.46 -7.28
N ARG A 165 -5.70 11.62 -8.32
CA ARG A 165 -4.68 11.44 -9.35
C ARG A 165 -4.34 12.76 -10.05
N ASP A 166 -5.34 13.54 -10.44
CA ASP A 166 -5.14 14.84 -11.09
C ASP A 166 -4.33 15.82 -10.21
N ARG A 167 -4.54 15.76 -8.89
CA ARG A 167 -3.87 16.63 -7.91
C ARG A 167 -2.45 16.18 -7.60
N LEU A 168 -2.22 14.88 -7.49
CA LEU A 168 -0.92 14.32 -7.13
C LEU A 168 0.03 14.17 -8.33
N GLY A 169 -0.52 14.08 -9.54
CA GLY A 169 0.23 13.74 -10.74
C GLY A 169 0.60 12.24 -10.81
N PRO A 170 1.34 11.82 -11.84
CA PRO A 170 1.66 10.41 -12.07
C PRO A 170 2.76 9.87 -11.12
N ASP A 171 3.54 10.74 -10.47
CA ASP A 171 4.71 10.33 -9.69
C ASP A 171 4.35 9.80 -8.28
N LYS A 172 3.14 10.09 -7.80
CA LYS A 172 2.67 9.63 -6.48
C LYS A 172 1.87 8.34 -6.62
N ILE A 173 1.89 7.55 -5.56
CA ILE A 173 1.29 6.23 -5.53
C ILE A 173 -0.13 6.32 -4.96
N ILE A 174 -1.09 5.67 -5.60
CA ILE A 174 -2.45 5.48 -5.11
C ILE A 174 -2.71 3.98 -5.06
N THR A 175 -3.01 3.46 -3.86
CA THR A 175 -3.28 2.03 -3.66
C THR A 175 -4.66 1.76 -3.11
N LEU A 176 -5.16 0.56 -3.37
CA LEU A 176 -6.45 0.08 -2.90
C LEU A 176 -6.27 -1.21 -2.09
N TYR A 177 -6.57 -1.13 -0.79
CA TYR A 177 -6.87 -2.29 0.03
C TYR A 177 -8.24 -2.82 -0.39
N ALA A 178 -8.29 -3.96 -1.09
CA ALA A 178 -9.46 -4.38 -1.86
C ALA A 178 -10.58 -4.99 -0.98
N ILE A 179 -11.16 -4.17 -0.12
CA ILE A 179 -12.23 -4.49 0.82
C ILE A 179 -13.32 -3.40 0.83
N GLY A 180 -14.41 -3.69 1.54
CA GLY A 180 -15.48 -2.72 1.79
C GLY A 180 -16.29 -2.36 0.56
N GLU A 181 -17.16 -1.38 0.71
CA GLU A 181 -18.05 -0.89 -0.33
C GLU A 181 -17.29 -0.12 -1.41
N THR A 182 -16.12 0.43 -1.09
CA THR A 182 -15.20 0.99 -2.08
C THR A 182 -14.76 -0.06 -3.10
N TYR A 183 -14.47 -1.30 -2.68
CA TYR A 183 -14.14 -2.38 -3.61
C TYR A 183 -15.39 -3.02 -4.24
N THR A 184 -16.49 -3.17 -3.49
CA THR A 184 -17.63 -3.99 -3.92
C THR A 184 -18.76 -3.22 -4.61
N VAL A 185 -18.90 -1.92 -4.38
CA VAL A 185 -19.98 -1.08 -4.95
C VAL A 185 -19.49 -0.23 -6.11
N THR A 186 -18.20 0.12 -6.15
CA THR A 186 -17.62 0.93 -7.22
C THR A 186 -17.79 0.27 -8.57
N ASP A 187 -18.32 1.04 -9.53
CA ASP A 187 -18.31 0.65 -10.93
C ASP A 187 -17.01 1.16 -11.57
N PHE A 188 -15.98 0.31 -11.52
CA PHE A 188 -14.64 0.59 -12.06
C PHE A 188 -14.64 0.85 -13.57
N THR A 189 -15.73 0.56 -14.29
CA THR A 189 -15.84 0.86 -15.73
C THR A 189 -16.16 2.34 -16.01
N ARG A 190 -16.45 3.14 -14.97
CA ARG A 190 -16.80 4.56 -15.09
C ARG A 190 -15.62 5.53 -15.09
N PHE A 191 -14.42 5.03 -14.86
CA PHE A 191 -13.18 5.81 -14.88
C PHE A 191 -12.02 4.91 -15.34
N ASP A 192 -10.89 5.51 -15.71
CA ASP A 192 -9.71 4.76 -16.11
C ASP A 192 -8.95 4.25 -14.88
N ALA A 193 -9.36 3.09 -14.35
CA ALA A 193 -8.78 2.49 -13.15
C ALA A 193 -7.26 2.30 -13.27
N ALA A 194 -6.77 1.86 -14.44
CA ALA A 194 -5.34 1.69 -14.71
C ALA A 194 -4.56 3.01 -14.68
N ALA A 195 -5.17 4.13 -15.07
CA ALA A 195 -4.52 5.44 -15.02
C ALA A 195 -4.51 6.05 -13.60
N VAL A 196 -5.41 5.63 -12.71
CA VAL A 196 -5.56 6.26 -11.39
C VAL A 196 -5.01 5.43 -10.23
N ILE A 197 -5.16 4.11 -10.21
CA ILE A 197 -4.75 3.24 -9.08
C ILE A 197 -3.49 2.46 -9.46
N ASP A 198 -2.36 2.70 -8.79
CA ASP A 198 -1.09 2.02 -9.06
C ASP A 198 -1.12 0.55 -8.68
N HIS A 199 -1.66 0.24 -7.50
CA HIS A 199 -1.71 -1.12 -6.95
C HIS A 199 -3.02 -1.42 -6.23
N ALA A 200 -3.45 -2.68 -6.27
CA ALA A 200 -4.55 -3.19 -5.46
C ALA A 200 -4.20 -4.56 -4.88
N TRP A 201 -4.60 -4.84 -3.64
CA TRP A 201 -4.19 -6.07 -2.98
C TRP A 201 -5.22 -6.67 -2.03
N ASN A 202 -5.03 -7.95 -1.78
CA ASN A 202 -5.80 -8.78 -0.87
C ASN A 202 -5.77 -8.21 0.57
N PRO A 203 -6.93 -8.07 1.23
CA PRO A 203 -7.02 -7.54 2.58
C PRO A 203 -7.07 -8.61 3.70
N TYR A 204 -7.08 -9.90 3.37
CA TYR A 204 -7.39 -10.95 4.34
C TYR A 204 -6.14 -11.67 4.86
N TYR A 205 -5.87 -11.58 6.15
CA TYR A 205 -4.67 -12.16 6.79
C TYR A 205 -4.96 -13.47 7.56
N PRO A 206 -4.12 -14.52 7.43
CA PRO A 206 -3.25 -14.82 6.30
C PRO A 206 -4.07 -15.43 5.15
N SER A 207 -3.90 -14.94 3.93
CA SER A 207 -4.48 -15.60 2.76
C SER A 207 -3.75 -15.28 1.46
N TYR A 208 -4.09 -16.04 0.42
CA TYR A 208 -3.59 -15.87 -0.94
C TYR A 208 -4.77 -15.84 -1.92
N ASN A 209 -5.25 -14.64 -2.24
CA ASN A 209 -6.39 -14.44 -3.12
C ASN A 209 -6.33 -13.05 -3.76
N ALA A 210 -5.90 -12.96 -5.02
CA ALA A 210 -5.79 -11.68 -5.71
C ALA A 210 -7.16 -11.02 -5.90
N PRO A 211 -7.26 -9.69 -5.72
CA PRO A 211 -8.49 -8.98 -6.05
C PRO A 211 -8.70 -8.94 -7.57
N THR A 212 -9.95 -8.74 -7.97
CA THR A 212 -10.33 -8.49 -9.37
C THR A 212 -10.85 -7.07 -9.47
N VAL A 213 -10.05 -6.18 -10.05
CA VAL A 213 -10.42 -4.77 -10.26
C VAL A 213 -10.52 -4.55 -11.77
N PRO A 214 -11.73 -4.33 -12.33
CA PRO A 214 -11.89 -4.05 -13.76
C PRO A 214 -11.04 -2.86 -14.20
N GLY A 215 -10.28 -3.03 -15.29
CA GLY A 215 -9.33 -2.04 -15.79
C GLY A 215 -7.96 -2.08 -15.12
N LEU A 216 -7.71 -2.97 -14.15
CA LEU A 216 -6.40 -3.18 -13.50
C LEU A 216 -6.02 -4.67 -13.53
N GLU A 217 -6.00 -5.27 -14.72
CA GLU A 217 -5.77 -6.71 -14.91
C GLU A 217 -4.29 -7.13 -14.90
N ASP A 218 -3.37 -6.16 -14.97
CA ASP A 218 -1.94 -6.43 -14.91
C ASP A 218 -1.55 -6.97 -13.51
N ARG A 219 -1.15 -8.24 -13.45
CA ARG A 219 -0.76 -8.90 -12.20
C ARG A 219 0.44 -8.26 -11.53
N ALA A 220 1.32 -7.59 -12.29
CA ALA A 220 2.44 -6.83 -11.71
C ALA A 220 1.97 -5.67 -10.83
N ARG A 221 0.68 -5.30 -10.90
CA ARG A 221 0.05 -4.27 -10.07
C ARG A 221 -0.81 -4.84 -8.96
N LEU A 222 -0.97 -6.16 -8.89
CA LEU A 222 -1.86 -6.82 -7.94
C LEU A 222 -1.07 -7.58 -6.86
N GLY A 223 -1.61 -7.58 -5.65
CA GLY A 223 -1.12 -8.39 -4.54
C GLY A 223 -2.09 -9.50 -4.15
N ALA A 224 -1.68 -10.76 -4.34
CA ALA A 224 -2.46 -11.92 -3.93
C ALA A 224 -2.21 -12.31 -2.48
N ALA A 225 -0.96 -12.22 -2.04
CA ALA A 225 -0.53 -12.59 -0.71
C ALA A 225 -0.77 -11.46 0.29
N ALA A 226 -1.37 -11.82 1.43
CA ALA A 226 -1.56 -10.94 2.57
C ALA A 226 -1.27 -11.74 3.85
N ILE A 227 -0.37 -11.23 4.70
CA ILE A 227 -0.06 -11.83 6.01
C ILE A 227 -0.09 -10.81 7.14
N ASP A 228 -0.34 -11.27 8.36
CA ASP A 228 -0.04 -10.53 9.60
C ASP A 228 1.26 -11.08 10.18
N LEU A 229 2.29 -10.24 10.29
CA LEU A 229 3.62 -10.62 10.79
C LEU A 229 3.57 -11.10 12.25
N SER A 230 2.53 -10.75 13.01
CA SER A 230 2.32 -11.22 14.38
C SER A 230 1.58 -12.55 14.45
N ASN A 231 0.94 -12.99 13.36
CA ASN A 231 0.06 -14.15 13.34
C ASN A 231 0.15 -14.95 12.04
N VAL A 232 1.36 -15.37 11.69
CA VAL A 232 1.62 -16.27 10.55
C VAL A 232 2.84 -17.15 10.82
N SER A 233 2.84 -18.37 10.27
CA SER A 233 4.04 -19.21 10.32
C SER A 233 5.06 -18.76 9.27
N SER A 234 6.36 -18.87 9.56
CA SER A 234 7.43 -18.57 8.58
C SER A 234 7.30 -19.42 7.30
N ALA A 235 6.80 -20.65 7.42
CA ALA A 235 6.56 -21.52 6.28
C ALA A 235 5.44 -20.98 5.37
N THR A 236 4.32 -20.54 5.94
CA THR A 236 3.22 -19.91 5.17
C THR A 236 3.65 -18.60 4.53
N ALA A 237 4.39 -17.76 5.27
CA ALA A 237 4.88 -16.49 4.74
C ALA A 237 5.79 -16.69 3.51
N ALA A 238 6.73 -17.64 3.60
CA ALA A 238 7.63 -18.01 2.50
C ALA A 238 6.89 -18.67 1.33
N ASP A 239 5.93 -19.56 1.58
CA ASP A 239 5.09 -20.18 0.54
C ASP A 239 4.35 -19.12 -0.28
N TYR A 240 3.71 -18.17 0.39
CA TYR A 240 3.00 -17.09 -0.30
C TYR A 240 3.95 -16.20 -1.11
N ALA A 241 5.18 -16.00 -0.65
CA ALA A 241 6.16 -15.20 -1.36
C ALA A 241 6.66 -15.93 -2.62
N GLN A 242 6.91 -17.24 -2.52
CA GLN A 242 7.23 -18.08 -3.68
C GLN A 242 6.09 -18.08 -4.70
N ARG A 243 4.84 -18.19 -4.23
CA ARG A 243 3.65 -18.14 -5.08
C ARG A 243 3.48 -16.79 -5.76
N THR A 244 3.75 -15.69 -5.04
CA THR A 244 3.70 -14.33 -5.59
C THR A 244 4.59 -14.21 -6.83
N VAL A 245 5.83 -14.72 -6.75
CA VAL A 245 6.75 -14.76 -7.89
C VAL A 245 6.25 -15.72 -8.98
N SER A 246 5.88 -16.96 -8.64
CA SER A 246 5.50 -17.97 -9.64
C SER A 246 4.23 -17.61 -10.42
N ASP A 247 3.29 -16.93 -9.77
CA ASP A 247 2.00 -16.56 -10.36
C ASP A 247 2.05 -15.20 -11.10
N GLY A 248 3.19 -14.50 -11.00
CA GLY A 248 3.45 -13.22 -11.66
C GLY A 248 2.82 -12.01 -10.98
N TYR A 249 2.55 -12.08 -9.66
CA TYR A 249 2.02 -10.94 -8.90
C TYR A 249 3.15 -10.00 -8.48
N GLY A 250 2.91 -8.70 -8.58
CA GLY A 250 3.94 -7.69 -8.33
C GLY A 250 3.94 -7.11 -6.92
N VAL A 251 3.04 -7.52 -6.03
CA VAL A 251 3.01 -7.05 -4.65
C VAL A 251 2.78 -8.19 -3.65
N TYR A 252 3.50 -8.15 -2.54
CA TYR A 252 3.31 -8.98 -1.36
C TYR A 252 2.98 -8.09 -0.17
N VAL A 253 1.84 -8.30 0.49
CA VAL A 253 1.39 -7.47 1.61
C VAL A 253 1.68 -8.12 2.95
N ALA A 254 2.26 -7.35 3.86
CA ALA A 254 2.46 -7.74 5.24
C ALA A 254 1.93 -6.65 6.18
N TYR A 255 1.22 -7.05 7.23
CA TYR A 255 0.69 -6.18 8.27
C TYR A 255 1.45 -6.34 9.58
N ASN A 256 1.45 -5.27 10.38
CA ASN A 256 1.92 -5.25 11.76
C ASN A 256 3.43 -5.49 11.92
N LEU A 257 4.25 -4.72 11.20
CA LEU A 257 5.66 -4.62 11.56
C LEU A 257 5.78 -3.83 12.87
N THR A 258 6.51 -4.39 13.83
CA THR A 258 6.63 -3.87 15.19
C THR A 258 8.05 -3.44 15.52
N ALA A 259 8.25 -2.93 16.74
CA ALA A 259 9.59 -2.65 17.28
C ALA A 259 10.42 -3.91 17.61
N THR A 260 9.83 -5.11 17.51
CA THR A 260 10.57 -6.36 17.73
C THR A 260 11.27 -6.80 16.45
N ASP A 261 12.42 -7.49 16.58
CA ASP A 261 13.13 -8.04 15.43
C ASP A 261 12.31 -9.14 14.75
N GLN A 262 11.80 -8.83 13.56
CA GLN A 262 11.03 -9.74 12.70
C GLN A 262 11.84 -10.23 11.48
N SER A 263 13.17 -10.05 11.47
CA SER A 263 14.05 -10.36 10.32
C SER A 263 14.04 -11.84 9.95
N GLY A 264 13.86 -12.74 10.91
CA GLY A 264 13.75 -14.17 10.64
C GLY A 264 12.55 -14.53 9.76
N LEU A 265 11.41 -13.88 9.98
CA LEU A 265 10.21 -14.05 9.16
C LEU A 265 10.37 -13.34 7.81
N LEU A 266 10.85 -12.09 7.82
CA LEU A 266 11.09 -11.30 6.61
C LEU A 266 12.13 -11.92 5.68
N SER A 267 13.11 -12.65 6.21
CA SER A 267 14.11 -13.37 5.41
C SER A 267 13.49 -14.41 4.49
N GLY A 268 12.49 -15.17 4.96
CA GLY A 268 11.80 -16.14 4.11
C GLY A 268 11.05 -15.49 2.95
N ILE A 269 10.51 -14.29 3.18
CA ILE A 269 9.80 -13.50 2.17
C ILE A 269 10.80 -12.91 1.17
N THR A 270 11.79 -12.16 1.66
CA THR A 270 12.78 -11.47 0.82
C THR A 270 13.67 -12.42 0.03
N GLN A 271 13.99 -13.60 0.56
CA GLN A 271 14.73 -14.62 -0.18
C GLN A 271 13.95 -15.07 -1.42
N ALA A 272 12.63 -15.17 -1.33
CA ALA A 272 11.78 -15.54 -2.47
C ALA A 272 11.56 -14.36 -3.43
N LEU A 273 11.22 -13.17 -2.91
CA LEU A 273 10.88 -12.02 -3.75
C LEU A 273 12.10 -11.34 -4.40
N LYS A 274 13.24 -11.33 -3.70
CA LYS A 274 14.42 -10.50 -4.01
C LYS A 274 15.73 -11.28 -4.06
N GLY A 275 15.71 -12.57 -3.75
CA GLY A 275 16.90 -13.44 -3.78
C GLY A 275 17.87 -13.26 -2.60
N GLU A 276 17.55 -12.40 -1.64
CA GLU A 276 18.41 -12.07 -0.50
C GLU A 276 17.64 -12.18 0.82
N ALA A 277 18.31 -12.63 1.88
CA ALA A 277 17.74 -12.61 3.23
C ALA A 277 17.66 -11.19 3.79
N THR A 278 16.85 -11.00 4.84
CA THR A 278 16.74 -9.73 5.57
C THR A 278 17.65 -9.75 6.79
N GLU A 279 18.46 -8.72 6.96
CA GLU A 279 19.13 -8.40 8.22
C GLU A 279 18.40 -7.27 8.95
N TYR A 280 18.29 -7.42 10.27
CA TYR A 280 17.91 -6.34 11.19
C TYR A 280 19.16 -5.61 11.66
N ARG A 281 19.23 -4.31 11.35
CA ARG A 281 20.26 -3.39 11.80
C ARG A 281 19.56 -2.16 12.34
N ALA A 282 19.43 -2.08 13.65
CA ALA A 282 18.92 -0.87 14.30
C ALA A 282 19.69 0.33 13.74
N ALA A 283 18.98 1.24 13.07
CA ALA A 283 19.56 2.46 12.52
C ALA A 283 20.20 3.24 13.69
N PRO A 284 21.44 3.74 13.53
CA PRO A 284 22.15 4.46 14.58
C PRO A 284 21.46 5.76 15.00
#